data_AF-A0A2M7FER9-F1
#
_entry.id   AF-A0A2M7FER9-F1
#
_cell.length_a   1.000
_cell.length_b   1.000
_cell.length_c   1.000
_cell.angle_alpha   90.00
_cell.angle_beta   90.00
_cell.angle_gamma   90.00
#
_symmetry.space_group_name_H-M   'P 1'
#
loop_
_entity.id
_entity.type
_entity.pdbx_description
1 polymer ?
#
loop_
_entity_poly.entity_id
_entity_poly.type
_entity_poly.pdbx_seq_one_letter_code
_entity_poly.pdbx_strand_id
1 'polypeptide(L)'
;MIKEQQLVYTVERKDAAAFLGVSLRTIDRYIRSNKLSHRKSGYNVYLNQEELTRMNSGRVETVSSVDIVHMDNDVTAESQQPMPDFRESAEGQESFETLVYKGLYESTKKELLKKQHEIDGLNYRLGQVEVELKNTIPLLAYNEKNEQQEKHILDLKDKLVDTRETVFAERMLRDKAIREKRFFLGLTLFFTSVSVILYALLTANL
;
A
#
# COMPACT_ATOMS: atom_id res chain seq x y z
N MET A 1 -56.62 22.46 20.03
CA MET A 1 -56.55 21.00 20.20
C MET A 1 -55.35 20.48 19.41
N ILE A 2 -54.22 20.27 20.09
CA ILE A 2 -53.00 19.74 19.47
C ILE A 2 -53.13 18.22 19.50
N LYS A 3 -53.18 17.58 18.31
CA LYS A 3 -53.15 16.11 18.21
C LYS A 3 -51.81 15.64 18.75
N GLU A 4 -51.81 14.90 19.85
CA GLU A 4 -50.67 14.09 20.26
C GLU A 4 -50.38 13.08 19.14
N GLN A 5 -49.35 13.35 18.35
CA GLN A 5 -48.79 12.35 17.45
C GLN A 5 -48.21 11.24 18.33
N GLN A 6 -48.82 10.06 18.27
CA GLN A 6 -48.28 8.88 18.94
C GLN A 6 -46.91 8.58 18.32
N LEU A 7 -45.84 8.86 19.06
CA LEU A 7 -44.48 8.59 18.61
C LEU A 7 -44.27 7.08 18.58
N VAL A 8 -44.25 6.51 17.38
CA VAL A 8 -44.03 5.08 17.15
C VAL A 8 -42.52 4.83 17.18
N TYR A 9 -42.04 4.24 18.27
CA TYR A 9 -40.64 3.86 18.46
C TYR A 9 -40.41 2.43 17.96
N THR A 10 -39.98 2.28 16.70
CA THR A 10 -39.83 0.97 16.03
C THR A 10 -38.41 0.61 15.68
N VAL A 11 -37.51 1.58 15.53
CA VAL A 11 -36.19 1.35 14.91
C VAL A 11 -35.12 1.15 15.98
N GLU A 12 -34.34 0.07 15.88
CA GLU A 12 -33.22 -0.15 16.78
C GLU A 12 -32.00 0.73 16.44
N ARG A 13 -31.12 0.94 17.42
CA ARG A 13 -29.88 1.75 17.26
C ARG A 13 -29.02 1.33 16.06
N LYS A 14 -28.92 0.03 15.78
CA LYS A 14 -28.12 -0.51 14.69
C LYS A 14 -28.73 -0.16 13.33
N ASP A 15 -30.04 -0.32 13.20
CA ASP A 15 -30.76 -0.02 11.97
C ASP A 15 -30.81 1.48 11.69
N ALA A 16 -30.94 2.30 12.74
CA ALA A 16 -30.86 3.74 12.63
C ALA A 16 -29.46 4.23 12.18
N ALA A 17 -28.39 3.60 12.68
CA ALA A 17 -27.03 3.90 12.26
C ALA A 17 -26.81 3.59 10.77
N ALA A 18 -27.30 2.43 10.32
CA ALA A 18 -27.27 2.04 8.92
C ALA A 18 -28.10 2.99 8.04
N PHE A 19 -29.31 3.35 8.48
CA PHE A 19 -30.22 4.23 7.74
C PHE A 19 -29.65 5.65 7.56
N LEU A 20 -28.93 6.17 8.55
CA LEU A 20 -28.31 7.50 8.49
C LEU A 20 -26.88 7.50 7.94
N GLY A 21 -26.30 6.34 7.65
CA GLY A 21 -24.91 6.21 7.20
C GLY A 21 -23.88 6.71 8.22
N VAL A 22 -24.14 6.53 9.53
CA VAL A 22 -23.26 7.00 10.62
C VAL A 22 -22.90 5.90 11.59
N SER A 23 -21.84 6.10 12.38
CA SER A 23 -21.44 5.14 13.43
C SER A 23 -22.47 5.04 14.57
N LEU A 24 -22.52 3.89 15.26
CA LEU A 24 -23.33 3.69 16.47
C LEU A 24 -23.04 4.74 17.56
N ARG A 25 -21.77 5.15 17.71
CA ARG A 25 -21.36 6.21 18.65
C ARG A 25 -21.97 7.57 18.30
N THR A 26 -22.13 7.85 17.00
CA THR A 26 -22.79 9.06 16.52
C THR A 26 -24.27 9.05 16.85
N ILE A 27 -24.95 7.90 16.70
CA ILE A 27 -26.33 7.71 17.14
C ILE A 27 -26.45 7.91 18.65
N ASP A 28 -25.56 7.31 19.46
CA ASP A 28 -25.56 7.52 20.91
C ASP A 28 -25.34 9.00 21.28
N ARG A 29 -24.51 9.73 20.53
CA ARG A 29 -24.32 11.17 20.71
C ARG A 29 -25.60 11.95 20.37
N TYR A 30 -26.30 11.60 19.29
CA TYR A 30 -27.57 12.25 18.91
C TYR A 30 -28.67 12.00 19.92
N ILE A 31 -28.70 10.80 20.51
CA ILE A 31 -29.58 10.45 21.63
C ILE A 31 -29.23 11.33 22.84
N ARG A 32 -27.95 11.43 23.23
CA ARG A 32 -27.52 12.25 24.37
C ARG A 32 -27.76 13.75 24.17
N SER A 33 -27.67 14.24 22.94
CA SER A 33 -27.89 15.64 22.60
C SER A 33 -29.37 15.99 22.33
N ASN A 34 -30.31 15.08 22.61
CA ASN A 34 -31.75 15.23 22.32
C ASN A 34 -32.06 15.60 20.85
N LYS A 35 -31.22 15.18 19.90
CA LYS A 35 -31.47 15.34 18.46
C LYS A 35 -32.34 14.22 17.88
N LEU A 36 -32.37 13.08 18.58
CA LEU A 36 -33.25 11.95 18.29
C LEU A 36 -33.95 11.54 19.57
N SER A 37 -35.27 11.48 19.52
CA SER A 37 -36.15 10.94 20.54
C SER A 37 -35.94 9.43 20.62
N HIS A 38 -35.80 8.94 21.85
CA HIS A 38 -35.53 7.53 22.11
C HIS A 38 -36.45 7.01 23.21
N ARG A 39 -36.74 5.72 23.16
CA ARG A 39 -37.41 4.97 24.21
C ARG A 39 -36.59 3.73 24.55
N LYS A 40 -36.25 3.58 25.82
CA LYS A 40 -35.55 2.40 26.31
C LYS A 40 -36.58 1.32 26.69
N SER A 41 -36.41 0.11 26.15
CA SER A 41 -37.15 -1.07 26.56
C SER A 41 -36.14 -2.17 26.88
N GLY A 42 -35.90 -2.39 28.17
CA GLY A 42 -34.85 -3.31 28.64
C GLY A 42 -33.43 -2.86 28.23
N TYR A 43 -32.71 -3.74 27.53
CA TYR A 43 -31.36 -3.46 27.01
C TYR A 43 -31.37 -2.72 25.65
N ASN A 44 -32.51 -2.74 24.96
CA ASN A 44 -32.64 -2.15 23.64
C ASN A 44 -33.14 -0.71 23.73
N VAL A 45 -32.66 0.11 22.79
CA VAL A 45 -33.08 1.50 22.64
C VAL A 45 -33.71 1.63 21.27
N TYR A 46 -34.97 2.07 21.27
CA TYR A 46 -35.79 2.25 20.10
C TYR A 46 -35.89 3.74 19.78
N LEU A 47 -35.81 4.06 18.49
CA LEU A 47 -35.78 5.41 17.94
C LEU A 47 -37.04 5.63 17.10
N ASN A 48 -37.46 6.90 17.02
CA ASN A 48 -38.58 7.28 16.16
C ASN A 48 -38.14 7.31 14.68
N GLN A 49 -38.82 6.54 13.85
CA GLN A 49 -38.54 6.46 12.41
C GLN A 49 -38.78 7.79 11.68
N GLU A 50 -39.79 8.56 12.09
CA GLU A 50 -40.11 9.85 11.45
C GLU A 50 -39.00 10.89 11.68
N GLU A 51 -38.35 10.87 12.84
CA GLU A 51 -37.20 11.74 13.10
C GLU A 51 -35.96 11.36 12.31
N LEU A 52 -35.72 10.05 12.16
CA LEU A 52 -34.64 9.55 11.32
C LEU A 52 -34.83 9.95 9.86
N THR A 53 -36.05 9.83 9.33
CA THR A 53 -36.36 10.23 7.95
C THR A 53 -36.20 11.74 7.74
N ARG A 54 -36.67 12.59 8.67
CA ARG A 54 -36.45 14.05 8.64
C ARG A 54 -34.98 14.44 8.68
N MET A 55 -34.20 13.74 9.51
CA MET A 55 -32.76 13.97 9.62
C MET A 55 -32.01 13.55 8.35
N ASN A 56 -32.47 12.48 7.68
CA ASN A 56 -31.89 12.03 6.42
C ASN A 56 -32.29 12.93 5.25
N SER A 57 -33.55 13.37 5.17
CA SER A 57 -34.04 14.25 4.09
C SER A 57 -33.35 15.61 4.09
N GLY A 58 -32.89 16.10 5.25
CA GLY A 58 -32.06 17.32 5.34
C GLY A 58 -30.60 17.12 4.89
N ARG A 59 -30.19 15.90 4.52
CA ARG A 59 -28.80 15.52 4.21
C ARG A 59 -28.59 15.16 2.74
N VAL A 60 -29.65 15.10 1.93
CA VAL A 60 -29.66 14.55 0.56
C VAL A 60 -28.86 15.39 -0.46
N GLU A 61 -28.34 16.58 -0.12
CA GLU A 61 -27.60 17.39 -1.09
C GLU A 61 -26.06 17.39 -0.95
N THR A 62 -25.45 16.69 0.01
CA THR A 62 -24.00 16.91 0.28
C THR A 62 -23.09 15.69 0.38
N VAL A 63 -23.46 14.51 -0.12
CA VAL A 63 -22.52 13.38 -0.08
C VAL A 63 -22.64 12.44 -1.29
N SER A 64 -22.02 12.82 -2.41
CA SER A 64 -21.44 11.82 -3.31
C SER A 64 -20.03 11.52 -2.79
N SER A 65 -19.88 10.31 -2.22
CA SER A 65 -18.65 9.51 -2.23
C SER A 65 -17.31 10.25 -2.12
N VAL A 66 -16.80 10.42 -0.89
CA VAL A 66 -15.37 10.58 -0.66
C VAL A 66 -14.96 9.55 0.39
N ASP A 67 -14.16 8.59 -0.04
CA ASP A 67 -13.45 7.65 0.82
C ASP A 67 -12.61 8.43 1.83
N ILE A 68 -12.83 8.15 3.11
CA ILE A 68 -12.18 8.84 4.22
C ILE A 68 -10.80 8.22 4.44
N VAL A 69 -9.79 8.74 3.76
CA VAL A 69 -8.38 8.59 4.17
C VAL A 69 -8.16 9.45 5.41
N HIS A 70 -7.81 8.80 6.53
CA HIS A 70 -7.43 9.48 7.77
C HIS A 70 -6.13 10.27 7.55
N MET A 71 -6.21 11.60 7.62
CA MET A 71 -5.06 12.45 7.94
C MET A 71 -5.33 13.12 9.28
N ASP A 72 -4.39 12.93 10.20
CA ASP A 72 -4.36 13.53 11.53
C ASP A 72 -4.43 15.06 11.43
N ASN A 73 -5.47 15.65 12.04
CA ASN A 73 -5.62 17.09 12.19
C ASN A 73 -5.07 17.53 13.55
N ASP A 74 -3.97 18.29 13.49
CA ASP A 74 -3.50 19.17 14.56
C ASP A 74 -4.51 20.31 14.72
N VAL A 75 -5.16 20.39 15.88
CA VAL A 75 -6.26 21.32 16.16
C VAL A 75 -5.69 22.59 16.76
N THR A 76 -5.51 23.62 15.94
CA THR A 76 -5.40 25.00 16.43
C THR A 76 -6.80 25.52 16.72
N ALA A 77 -7.11 25.68 18.00
CA ALA A 77 -8.34 26.28 18.49
C ALA A 77 -8.29 27.81 18.31
N GLU A 78 -9.15 28.39 17.49
CA GLU A 78 -9.35 29.84 17.47
C GLU A 78 -10.82 30.26 17.30
N SER A 79 -11.25 31.05 18.30
CA SER A 79 -12.20 32.16 18.26
C SER A 79 -13.69 31.92 17.94
N GLN A 80 -14.47 31.79 19.01
CA GLN A 80 -15.87 32.18 19.05
C GLN A 80 -15.97 33.72 18.99
N GLN A 81 -16.55 34.28 17.93
CA GLN A 81 -16.99 35.67 17.92
C GLN A 81 -18.46 35.77 18.39
N PRO A 82 -18.80 36.76 19.23
CA PRO A 82 -20.17 36.98 19.68
C PRO A 82 -21.01 37.67 18.60
N MET A 83 -22.25 37.21 18.41
CA MET A 83 -23.25 37.85 17.54
C MET A 83 -23.71 39.21 18.09
N PRO A 84 -23.93 40.24 17.24
CA PRO A 84 -24.55 41.47 17.66
C PRO A 84 -26.09 41.36 17.63
N ASP A 85 -26.71 41.88 18.70
CA ASP A 85 -28.15 41.98 18.91
C ASP A 85 -28.76 43.05 17.97
N PHE A 86 -29.78 42.68 17.19
CA PHE A 86 -30.37 43.50 16.13
C PHE A 86 -31.70 44.08 16.61
N ARG A 87 -31.72 45.38 16.90
CA ARG A 87 -32.95 46.18 17.03
C ARG A 87 -33.07 47.13 15.84
N GLU A 88 -34.26 47.09 15.27
CA GLU A 88 -34.72 47.52 13.95
C GLU A 88 -34.79 49.06 13.79
N SER A 89 -34.30 49.58 12.66
CA SER A 89 -34.66 50.90 12.10
C SER A 89 -34.74 50.78 10.57
N ALA A 90 -35.93 51.04 10.04
CA ALA A 90 -36.40 50.58 8.73
C ALA A 90 -36.13 51.51 7.53
N GLU A 91 -35.05 52.30 7.53
CA GLU A 91 -34.75 53.23 6.42
C GLU A 91 -33.42 52.95 5.68
N GLY A 92 -32.75 51.83 5.96
CA GLY A 92 -31.45 51.46 5.35
C GLY A 92 -31.41 50.17 4.52
N GLN A 93 -32.55 49.51 4.30
CA GLN A 93 -32.63 48.11 3.84
C GLN A 93 -31.96 47.82 2.48
N GLU A 94 -32.06 48.72 1.49
CA GLU A 94 -31.45 48.45 0.17
C GLU A 94 -29.91 48.46 0.21
N SER A 95 -29.32 49.25 1.10
CA SER A 95 -27.86 49.28 1.25
C SER A 95 -27.32 48.02 1.94
N PHE A 96 -28.08 47.46 2.88
CA PHE A 96 -27.67 46.29 3.65
C PHE A 96 -27.70 45.01 2.82
N GLU A 97 -28.77 44.74 2.07
CA GLU A 97 -28.83 43.57 1.18
C GLU A 97 -27.70 43.59 0.16
N THR A 98 -27.46 44.74 -0.48
CA THR A 98 -26.39 44.88 -1.48
C THR A 98 -25.00 44.63 -0.88
N LEU A 99 -24.78 45.05 0.37
CA LEU A 99 -23.53 44.78 1.11
C LEU A 99 -23.39 43.30 1.50
N VAL A 100 -24.47 42.65 1.92
CA VAL A 100 -24.48 41.22 2.27
C VAL A 100 -24.18 40.37 1.03
N TYR A 101 -24.85 40.64 -0.10
CA TYR A 101 -24.59 39.92 -1.36
C TYR A 101 -23.17 40.17 -1.89
N LYS A 102 -22.67 41.40 -1.79
CA LYS A 102 -21.29 41.72 -2.15
C LYS A 102 -20.28 40.96 -1.28
N GLY A 103 -20.52 40.89 0.04
CA GLY A 103 -19.69 40.13 0.96
C GLY A 103 -19.68 38.64 0.65
N LEU A 104 -20.86 38.07 0.37
CA LEU A 104 -20.99 36.66 -0.04
C LEU A 104 -20.28 36.38 -1.36
N TYR A 105 -20.41 37.28 -2.33
CA TYR A 105 -19.71 37.18 -3.63
C TYR A 105 -18.19 37.25 -3.47
N GLU A 106 -17.67 38.18 -2.66
CA GLU A 106 -16.23 38.27 -2.41
C GLU A 106 -15.70 37.06 -1.64
N SER A 107 -16.47 36.54 -0.68
CA SER A 107 -16.13 35.34 0.07
C SER A 107 -16.05 34.11 -0.83
N THR A 108 -17.09 33.88 -1.64
CA THR A 108 -17.16 32.75 -2.59
C THR A 108 -16.07 32.86 -3.66
N LYS A 109 -15.80 34.06 -4.19
CA LYS A 109 -14.69 34.29 -5.12
C LYS A 109 -13.33 33.96 -4.49
N LYS A 110 -13.10 34.36 -3.23
CA LYS A 110 -11.87 34.02 -2.50
C LYS A 110 -11.74 32.52 -2.27
N GLU A 111 -12.83 31.85 -1.91
CA GLU A 111 -12.85 30.40 -1.72
C GLU A 111 -12.56 29.66 -3.03
N LEU A 112 -13.18 30.09 -4.14
CA LEU A 112 -12.95 29.54 -5.46
C LEU A 112 -11.49 29.70 -5.88
N LEU A 113 -10.88 30.87 -5.66
CA LEU A 113 -9.47 31.08 -5.93
C LEU A 113 -8.55 30.20 -5.06
N LYS A 114 -8.88 29.99 -3.79
CA LYS A 114 -8.14 29.05 -2.93
C LYS A 114 -8.23 27.63 -3.47
N LYS A 115 -9.42 27.20 -3.88
CA LYS A 115 -9.64 25.87 -4.47
C LYS A 115 -8.93 25.69 -5.80
N GLN A 116 -8.92 26.71 -6.65
CA GLN A 116 -8.14 26.69 -7.89
C GLN A 116 -6.65 26.52 -7.60
N HIS A 117 -6.10 27.28 -6.65
CA HIS A 117 -4.69 27.16 -6.27
C HIS A 117 -4.38 25.79 -5.65
N GLU A 118 -5.31 25.20 -4.89
CA GLU A 118 -5.17 23.84 -4.36
C GLU A 118 -5.10 22.80 -5.49
N ILE A 119 -5.99 22.90 -6.48
CA ILE A 119 -5.99 22.03 -7.68
C ILE A 119 -4.68 22.20 -8.46
N ASP A 120 -4.23 23.44 -8.69
CA ASP A 120 -2.99 23.71 -9.41
C ASP A 120 -1.78 23.11 -8.68
N GLY A 121 -1.75 23.20 -7.35
CA GLY A 121 -0.73 22.56 -6.51
C GLY A 121 -0.77 21.02 -6.57
N LEU A 122 -1.96 20.43 -6.58
CA LEU A 122 -2.13 18.98 -6.72
C LEU A 122 -1.72 18.49 -8.11
N ASN A 123 -2.08 19.21 -9.17
CA ASN A 123 -1.67 18.90 -10.54
C ASN A 123 -0.16 18.95 -10.70
N TYR A 124 0.50 19.95 -10.11
CA TYR A 124 1.95 20.02 -10.10
C TYR A 124 2.60 18.80 -9.42
N ARG A 125 2.10 18.42 -8.23
CA ARG A 125 2.57 17.22 -7.51
C ARG A 125 2.30 15.94 -8.28
N LEU A 126 1.12 15.81 -8.90
CA LEU A 126 0.79 14.66 -9.75
C LEU A 126 1.78 14.56 -10.92
N GLY A 127 2.09 15.69 -11.57
CA GLY A 127 3.10 15.72 -12.63
C GLY A 127 4.49 15.28 -12.16
N GLN A 128 4.91 15.68 -10.95
CA GLN A 128 6.17 15.20 -10.36
C GLN A 128 6.16 13.69 -10.12
N VAL A 129 5.07 13.16 -9.55
CA VAL A 129 4.89 11.72 -9.31
C VAL A 129 4.83 10.93 -10.61
N GLU A 130 4.19 11.44 -11.65
CA GLU A 130 4.16 10.80 -12.96
C GLU A 130 5.55 10.73 -13.61
N VAL A 131 6.36 11.78 -13.48
CA VAL A 131 7.75 11.78 -13.96
C VAL A 131 8.58 10.79 -13.16
N GLU A 132 8.44 10.78 -11.83
CA GLU A 132 9.10 9.80 -10.98
C GLU A 132 8.70 8.37 -11.36
N LEU A 133 7.41 8.10 -11.54
CA LEU A 133 6.88 6.80 -11.95
C LEU A 133 7.40 6.36 -13.33
N LYS A 134 7.49 7.29 -14.30
CA LYS A 134 8.07 7.03 -15.62
C LYS A 134 9.56 6.70 -15.55
N ASN A 135 10.28 7.30 -14.61
CA ASN A 135 11.71 7.09 -14.40
C ASN A 135 12.00 5.86 -13.52
N THR A 136 11.03 5.40 -12.71
CA THR A 136 11.14 4.10 -12.05
C THR A 136 11.02 3.00 -13.09
N ILE A 137 11.95 2.04 -13.06
CA ILE A 137 11.82 0.84 -13.88
C ILE A 137 10.55 0.13 -13.41
N PRO A 138 9.57 -0.13 -14.29
CA PRO A 138 8.37 -0.85 -13.89
C PRO A 138 8.81 -2.18 -13.28
N LEU A 139 8.27 -2.50 -12.10
CA LEU A 139 8.62 -3.72 -11.36
C LEU A 139 8.57 -4.98 -12.23
N LEU A 140 7.69 -4.98 -13.25
CA LEU A 140 7.63 -6.03 -14.26
C LEU A 140 8.95 -6.21 -15.02
N ALA A 141 9.55 -5.13 -15.55
CA ALA A 141 10.82 -5.20 -16.28
C ALA A 141 12.00 -5.58 -15.36
N TYR A 142 11.95 -5.16 -14.09
CA TYR A 142 12.93 -5.58 -13.09
C TYR A 142 12.83 -7.09 -12.80
N ASN A 143 11.60 -7.60 -12.65
CA ASN A 143 11.34 -9.01 -12.42
C ASN A 143 11.75 -9.87 -13.63
N GLU A 144 11.43 -9.44 -14.85
CA GLU A 144 11.87 -10.11 -16.08
C GLU A 144 13.40 -10.19 -16.17
N LYS A 145 14.10 -9.09 -15.85
CA LYS A 145 15.57 -9.06 -15.85
C LYS A 145 16.15 -9.99 -14.78
N ASN A 146 15.56 -10.03 -13.59
CA ASN A 146 15.99 -10.94 -12.53
C ASN A 146 15.78 -12.41 -12.94
N GLU A 147 14.63 -12.73 -13.54
CA GLU A 147 14.36 -14.09 -14.03
C GLU A 147 15.37 -14.50 -15.12
N GLN A 148 15.71 -13.59 -16.03
CA GLN A 148 16.76 -13.83 -17.03
C GLN A 148 18.13 -14.03 -16.37
N GLN A 149 18.48 -13.22 -15.37
CA GLN A 149 19.73 -13.38 -14.63
C GLN A 149 19.79 -14.72 -13.89
N GLU A 150 18.70 -15.16 -13.25
CA GLU A 150 18.64 -16.46 -12.60
C GLU A 150 18.82 -17.61 -13.60
N LYS A 151 18.16 -17.55 -14.77
CA LYS A 151 18.35 -18.53 -15.84
C LYS A 151 19.80 -18.58 -16.32
N HIS A 152 20.44 -17.43 -16.51
CA HIS A 152 21.85 -17.37 -16.88
C HIS A 152 22.77 -17.95 -15.79
N ILE A 153 22.47 -17.71 -14.51
CA ILE A 153 23.24 -18.28 -13.40
C ILE A 153 23.09 -19.80 -13.36
N LEU A 154 21.90 -20.32 -13.62
CA LEU A 154 21.64 -21.77 -13.69
C LEU A 154 22.41 -22.41 -14.84
N ASP A 155 22.32 -21.85 -16.05
CA ASP A 155 23.07 -22.33 -17.23
C ASP A 155 24.59 -22.29 -17.00
N LEU A 156 25.10 -21.24 -16.35
CA LEU A 156 26.52 -21.17 -15.97
C LEU A 156 26.90 -22.22 -14.92
N LYS A 157 26.04 -22.51 -13.95
CA LYS A 157 26.27 -23.56 -12.96
C LYS A 157 26.32 -24.94 -13.62
N ASP A 158 25.40 -25.24 -14.53
CA ASP A 158 25.37 -26.52 -15.24
C ASP A 158 26.63 -26.69 -16.09
N LYS A 159 27.03 -25.65 -16.84
CA LYS A 159 28.30 -25.65 -17.58
C LYS A 159 29.52 -25.84 -16.67
N LEU A 160 29.52 -25.29 -15.46
CA LEU A 160 30.59 -25.51 -14.48
C LEU A 160 30.63 -26.94 -13.96
N VAL A 161 29.47 -27.59 -13.79
CA VAL A 161 29.39 -29.01 -13.41
C VAL A 161 29.94 -29.87 -14.55
N ASP A 162 29.50 -29.64 -15.79
CA ASP A 162 29.97 -30.39 -16.96
C ASP A 162 31.48 -30.24 -17.20
N THR A 163 31.99 -29.01 -17.10
CA THR A 163 33.43 -28.75 -17.22
C THR A 163 34.21 -29.39 -16.07
N ARG A 164 33.67 -29.43 -14.86
CA ARG A 164 34.30 -30.14 -13.74
C ARG A 164 34.34 -31.65 -13.98
N GLU A 165 33.28 -32.24 -14.50
CA GLU A 165 33.21 -33.67 -14.80
C GLU A 165 34.18 -34.06 -15.91
N THR A 166 34.23 -33.29 -16.99
CA THR A 166 35.17 -33.51 -18.10
C THR A 166 36.63 -33.38 -17.65
N VAL A 167 36.97 -32.34 -16.87
CA VAL A 167 38.32 -32.18 -16.29
C VAL A 167 38.67 -33.35 -15.37
N PHE A 168 37.72 -33.84 -14.58
CA PHE A 168 37.94 -34.99 -13.71
C PHE A 168 38.18 -36.29 -14.51
N ALA A 169 37.40 -36.52 -15.56
CA ALA A 169 37.59 -37.65 -16.48
C ALA A 169 38.96 -37.59 -17.17
N GLU A 170 39.38 -36.42 -17.65
CA GLU A 170 40.71 -36.23 -18.23
C GLU A 170 41.85 -36.49 -17.24
N ARG A 171 41.70 -36.05 -15.98
CA ARG A 171 42.68 -36.33 -14.92
C ARG A 171 42.78 -37.82 -14.65
N MET A 172 41.65 -38.52 -14.57
CA MET A 172 41.61 -39.98 -14.38
C MET A 172 42.30 -40.74 -15.52
N LEU A 173 42.12 -40.30 -16.77
CA LEU A 173 42.81 -40.88 -17.94
C LEU A 173 44.31 -40.60 -17.92
N ARG A 174 44.71 -39.35 -17.61
CA ARG A 174 46.13 -38.99 -17.44
C ARG A 174 46.81 -39.80 -16.35
N ASP A 175 46.16 -39.99 -15.20
CA ASP A 175 46.70 -40.77 -14.08
C ASP A 175 46.81 -42.27 -14.43
N LYS A 176 45.89 -42.81 -15.23
CA LYS A 176 46.03 -44.17 -15.79
C LYS A 176 47.26 -44.26 -16.72
N ALA A 177 47.40 -43.34 -17.67
CA ALA A 177 48.52 -43.32 -18.60
C ALA A 177 49.88 -43.15 -17.90
N ILE A 178 49.96 -42.32 -16.85
CA ILE A 178 51.19 -42.14 -16.05
C ILE A 178 51.52 -43.42 -15.29
N ARG A 179 50.53 -44.12 -14.71
CA ARG A 179 50.74 -45.40 -14.02
C ARG A 179 51.26 -46.48 -14.96
N GLU A 180 50.67 -46.60 -16.15
CA GLU A 180 51.13 -47.54 -17.18
C GLU A 180 52.58 -47.26 -17.57
N LYS A 181 52.93 -45.98 -17.86
CA LYS A 181 54.31 -45.59 -18.19
C LYS A 181 55.30 -45.90 -17.06
N ARG A 182 54.93 -45.64 -15.80
CA ARG A 182 55.77 -45.96 -14.63
C ARG A 182 55.97 -47.46 -14.46
N PHE A 183 54.92 -48.26 -14.69
CA PHE A 183 55.00 -49.71 -14.63
C PHE A 183 55.96 -50.27 -15.70
N PHE A 184 55.83 -49.83 -16.95
CA PHE A 184 56.75 -50.22 -18.03
C PHE A 184 58.20 -49.84 -17.74
N LEU A 185 58.44 -48.62 -17.24
CA LEU A 185 59.79 -48.18 -16.90
C LEU A 185 60.39 -49.06 -15.78
N GLY A 186 59.63 -49.35 -14.72
CA GLY A 186 60.06 -50.25 -13.65
C GLY A 186 60.39 -51.66 -14.15
N LEU A 187 59.57 -52.21 -15.06
CA LEU A 187 59.80 -53.52 -15.67
C LEU A 187 61.10 -53.54 -16.48
N THR A 188 61.37 -52.51 -17.30
CA THR A 188 62.62 -52.43 -18.07
C THR A 188 63.86 -52.35 -17.20
N LEU A 189 63.82 -51.57 -16.12
CA LEU A 189 64.92 -51.49 -15.15
C LEU A 189 65.14 -52.81 -14.40
N PHE A 190 64.06 -53.53 -14.10
CA PHE A 190 64.16 -54.87 -13.52
C PHE A 190 64.89 -55.82 -14.47
N PHE A 191 64.50 -55.89 -15.75
CA PHE A 191 65.16 -56.75 -16.73
C PHE A 191 66.64 -56.39 -16.94
N THR A 192 67.00 -55.10 -16.99
CA THR A 192 68.41 -54.71 -17.12
C THR A 192 69.20 -55.11 -15.88
N SER A 193 68.66 -54.92 -14.67
CA SER A 193 69.33 -55.36 -13.43
C SER A 193 69.56 -56.88 -13.39
N VAL A 194 68.58 -57.68 -13.78
CA VAL A 194 68.69 -59.14 -13.86
C VAL A 194 69.74 -59.55 -14.89
N SER A 195 69.76 -58.90 -16.06
CA SER A 195 70.76 -59.20 -17.09
C SER A 195 72.18 -58.92 -16.61
N VAL A 196 72.42 -57.80 -15.91
CA VAL A 196 73.73 -57.44 -15.35
C VAL A 196 74.19 -58.46 -14.30
N ILE A 197 73.28 -58.89 -13.41
CA ILE A 197 73.59 -59.93 -12.40
C ILE A 197 73.94 -61.26 -13.08
N LEU A 198 73.19 -61.65 -14.12
CA LEU A 198 73.46 -62.89 -14.87
C LEU A 198 74.84 -62.84 -15.56
N TYR A 199 75.20 -61.71 -16.18
CA TYR A 199 76.52 -61.52 -16.76
C TYR A 199 77.63 -61.60 -15.71
N ALA A 200 77.45 -60.97 -14.54
CA ALA A 200 78.43 -61.03 -13.46
C ALA A 200 78.64 -62.45 -12.93
N LEU A 201 77.56 -63.23 -12.78
CA LEU A 201 77.62 -64.64 -12.39
C LEU A 201 78.32 -65.52 -13.44
N LEU A 202 78.09 -65.25 -14.73
CA LEU A 202 78.75 -65.97 -15.82
C LEU A 202 80.25 -65.70 -15.84
N THR A 203 80.69 -64.45 -15.65
CA THR A 203 82.11 -64.09 -15.60
C THR A 203 82.84 -64.60 -14.35
N ALA A 204 82.13 -64.81 -13.24
CA ALA A 204 82.73 -65.32 -12.00
C ALA A 204 82.94 -66.84 -12.00
N ASN A 205 82.23 -67.58 -12.87
CA ASN A 205 82.31 -69.04 -13.00
C ASN A 205 83.25 -69.51 -14.13
N LEU A 206 83.86 -68.58 -14.88
CA LEU A 206 84.80 -68.85 -15.98
C LEU A 206 86.23 -68.55 -15.53
#